data_AF-Q55FG9-F1
#
_entry.id   AF-Q55FG9-F1
#
_cell.length_a   1.000
_cell.length_b   1.000
_cell.length_c   1.000
_cell.angle_alpha   90.00
_cell.angle_beta   90.00
_cell.angle_gamma   90.00
#
_symmetry.space_group_name_H-M   'P 1'
#
loop_
_entity.id
_entity.type
_entity.pdbx_description
1 polymer ?
#
loop_
_entity_poly.entity_id
_entity_poly.type
_entity_poly.pdbx_seq_one_letter_code
_entity_poly.pdbx_strand_id
1 'polypeptide(L)'
;MNKIIIFLTFSYLLNFSFGYSNHVCQLNTAQGLIDLSPLTLPYGGYYAGSFFDYPPKSFSLLFNICGYAKKCNSLGGNNFFTNAQSCAFYPQDGTAPPMGYTDKSEITQISNGVSLSYYGSNTGVTQLDILCDPSSKSLNIYDCIRINSVVPVFKCSMYSMYACPN
;
A
#
# COMPACT_ATOMS: atom_id res chain seq x y z
N MET A 1 47.85 -18.71 18.97
CA MET A 1 46.73 -19.16 18.11
C MET A 1 45.49 -18.38 18.53
N ASN A 2 45.22 -17.26 17.84
CA ASN A 2 44.09 -16.35 18.11
C ASN A 2 43.23 -16.31 16.84
N LYS A 3 41.93 -16.61 16.94
CA LYS A 3 40.94 -16.28 15.91
C LYS A 3 39.91 -15.33 16.56
N ILE A 4 40.16 -14.04 16.37
CA ILE A 4 39.20 -12.97 16.63
C ILE A 4 38.17 -13.04 15.50
N ILE A 5 36.89 -13.23 15.85
CA ILE A 5 35.76 -13.17 14.93
C ILE A 5 35.38 -11.70 14.78
N ILE A 6 35.65 -11.17 13.59
CA ILE A 6 35.28 -9.82 13.17
C ILE A 6 33.94 -9.92 12.44
N PHE A 7 32.85 -9.48 13.07
CA PHE A 7 31.58 -9.19 12.38
C PHE A 7 31.65 -7.74 11.86
N LEU A 8 32.31 -7.56 10.73
CA LEU A 8 32.35 -6.31 9.97
C LEU A 8 31.19 -6.28 8.96
N THR A 9 30.25 -5.36 9.19
CA THR A 9 29.69 -4.44 8.18
C THR A 9 29.42 -5.02 6.77
N PHE A 10 28.18 -5.44 6.50
CA PHE A 10 27.74 -5.89 5.16
C PHE A 10 26.40 -5.31 4.70
N SER A 11 26.06 -4.05 5.00
CA SER A 11 24.85 -3.43 4.42
C SER A 11 24.90 -1.91 4.24
N TYR A 12 26.10 -1.34 4.06
CA TYR A 12 26.30 0.08 3.73
C TYR A 12 26.19 0.37 2.20
N LEU A 13 25.41 -0.40 1.44
CA LEU A 13 25.36 -0.30 -0.04
C LEU A 13 23.97 -0.53 -0.65
N LEU A 14 22.91 -0.06 0.00
CA LEU A 14 21.69 0.28 -0.73
C LEU A 14 21.46 1.78 -0.57
N ASN A 15 21.81 2.52 -1.62
CA ASN A 15 21.36 3.89 -1.85
C ASN A 15 19.82 3.87 -1.92
N PHE A 16 19.16 3.89 -0.77
CA PHE A 16 17.76 4.26 -0.67
C PHE A 16 17.67 5.76 -0.94
N SER A 17 17.25 6.11 -2.15
CA SER A 17 16.73 7.44 -2.44
C SER A 17 15.37 7.56 -1.74
N PHE A 18 15.39 7.90 -0.45
CA PHE A 18 14.20 8.31 0.31
C PHE A 18 13.68 9.63 -0.26
N GLY A 19 12.83 9.56 -1.28
CA GLY A 19 12.04 10.68 -1.76
C GLY A 19 10.78 10.80 -0.91
N TYR A 20 10.83 11.58 0.18
CA TYR A 20 9.63 12.07 0.85
C TYR A 20 8.90 13.03 -0.10
N SER A 21 8.06 12.50 -1.00
CA SER A 21 7.16 13.29 -1.84
C SER A 21 5.77 13.27 -1.24
N ASN A 22 5.16 14.46 -1.11
CA ASN A 22 3.86 14.64 -0.47
C ASN A 22 2.71 13.88 -1.15
N HIS A 23 2.87 13.30 -2.34
CA HIS A 23 2.05 12.22 -2.92
C HIS A 23 2.94 11.35 -3.81
N VAL A 24 3.22 10.12 -3.38
CA VAL A 24 4.02 9.19 -4.19
C VAL A 24 3.09 8.43 -5.14
N CYS A 25 3.15 8.77 -6.43
CA CYS A 25 2.38 8.08 -7.48
C CYS A 25 3.19 7.68 -8.70
N GLN A 26 4.45 8.13 -8.76
CA GLN A 26 5.33 7.92 -9.90
C GLN A 26 6.64 7.32 -9.39
N LEU A 27 7.21 6.43 -10.20
CA LEU A 27 8.51 5.82 -9.93
C LEU A 27 9.33 5.79 -11.22
N ASN A 28 10.49 6.42 -11.18
CA ASN A 28 11.49 6.28 -12.23
C ASN A 28 12.27 4.98 -12.02
N THR A 29 12.19 4.07 -12.98
CA THR A 29 12.94 2.81 -12.97
C THR A 29 13.99 2.79 -14.08
N ALA A 30 14.87 1.80 -14.08
CA ALA A 30 15.81 1.62 -15.19
C ALA A 30 15.11 1.28 -16.52
N GLN A 31 13.87 0.77 -16.47
CA GLN A 31 13.08 0.36 -17.64
C GLN A 31 12.16 1.46 -18.18
N GLY A 32 11.97 2.55 -17.45
CA GLY A 32 11.04 3.61 -17.83
C GLY A 32 10.31 4.20 -16.62
N LEU A 33 9.37 5.11 -16.91
CA LEU A 33 8.52 5.73 -15.89
C LEU A 33 7.31 4.83 -15.62
N ILE A 34 7.05 4.56 -14.35
CA ILE A 34 5.79 3.97 -13.88
C ILE A 34 4.96 5.11 -13.28
N ASP A 35 3.73 5.30 -13.77
CA ASP A 35 2.80 6.32 -13.29
C ASP A 35 1.45 5.70 -12.94
N LEU A 36 1.15 5.66 -11.63
CA LEU A 36 -0.09 5.12 -11.10
C LEU A 36 -1.22 6.16 -11.03
N SER A 37 -0.96 7.42 -11.39
CA SER A 37 -1.94 8.52 -11.28
C SER A 37 -3.27 8.21 -11.98
N PRO A 38 -3.29 7.55 -13.16
CA PRO A 38 -4.54 7.14 -13.81
C PRO A 38 -5.42 6.17 -13.01
N LEU A 39 -4.86 5.49 -12.00
CA LEU A 39 -5.61 4.63 -11.08
C LEU A 39 -6.25 5.40 -9.91
N THR A 40 -5.97 6.69 -9.76
CA THR A 40 -6.55 7.50 -8.69
C THR A 40 -8.04 7.69 -8.93
N LEU A 41 -8.88 7.19 -8.03
CA LEU A 41 -10.32 7.36 -8.16
C LEU A 41 -10.74 8.79 -7.79
N PRO A 42 -11.59 9.44 -8.61
CA PRO A 42 -12.00 10.81 -8.37
C PRO A 42 -12.92 10.92 -7.14
N TYR A 43 -13.04 12.14 -6.61
CA TYR A 43 -13.94 12.49 -5.50
C TYR A 43 -13.74 11.66 -4.21
N GLY A 44 -12.54 11.10 -4.03
CA GLY A 44 -12.21 10.22 -2.92
C GLY A 44 -12.92 8.87 -2.99
N GLY A 45 -13.10 8.34 -4.20
CA GLY A 45 -13.53 6.95 -4.42
C GLY A 45 -12.59 5.94 -3.76
N TYR A 46 -12.95 4.66 -3.83
CA TYR A 46 -12.16 3.59 -3.22
C TYR A 46 -12.26 2.29 -4.01
N TYR A 47 -11.16 1.55 -4.00
CA TYR A 47 -11.10 0.11 -4.26
C TYR A 47 -11.31 -0.66 -2.95
N ALA A 48 -11.68 -1.93 -3.07
CA ALA A 48 -11.88 -2.80 -1.92
C ALA A 48 -11.17 -4.14 -2.12
N GLY A 49 -10.29 -4.48 -1.19
CA GLY A 49 -9.72 -5.83 -1.03
C GLY A 49 -10.41 -6.53 0.14
N SER A 50 -10.63 -7.85 0.06
CA SER A 50 -11.32 -8.60 1.12
C SER A 50 -10.35 -9.51 1.86
N PHE A 51 -10.41 -9.48 3.20
CA PHE A 51 -9.66 -10.36 4.08
C PHE A 51 -10.66 -11.31 4.75
N PHE A 52 -10.71 -12.56 4.25
CA PHE A 52 -11.57 -13.60 4.79
C PHE A 52 -10.86 -14.39 5.89
N ASP A 53 -11.63 -14.90 6.85
CA ASP A 53 -11.18 -15.77 7.95
C ASP A 53 -10.04 -15.22 8.80
N TYR A 54 -9.98 -13.90 8.91
CA TYR A 54 -9.02 -13.23 9.78
C TYR A 54 -9.57 -13.15 11.21
N PRO A 55 -9.05 -13.89 12.20
CA PRO A 55 -9.51 -13.74 13.57
C PRO A 55 -9.15 -12.33 14.11
N PRO A 56 -10.09 -11.60 14.73
CA PRO A 56 -11.41 -12.07 15.17
C PRO A 56 -12.55 -11.90 14.15
N LYS A 57 -12.38 -11.12 13.07
CA LYS A 57 -13.44 -10.82 12.09
C LYS A 57 -12.85 -10.58 10.70
N SER A 58 -13.53 -11.11 9.68
CA SER A 58 -13.33 -10.72 8.28
C SER A 58 -13.65 -9.24 8.08
N PHE A 59 -12.88 -8.56 7.24
CA PHE A 59 -13.02 -7.13 6.95
C PHE A 59 -12.66 -6.81 5.50
N SER A 60 -13.07 -5.64 5.02
CA SER A 60 -12.67 -5.12 3.70
C SER A 60 -11.64 -4.00 3.88
N LEU A 61 -10.49 -4.13 3.25
CA LEU A 61 -9.54 -3.04 3.10
C LEU A 61 -10.06 -2.08 2.03
N LEU A 62 -10.47 -0.88 2.43
CA LEU A 62 -10.82 0.19 1.50
C LEU A 62 -9.58 1.03 1.25
N PHE A 63 -9.28 1.35 -0.01
CA PHE A 63 -8.12 2.18 -0.34
C PHE A 63 -8.32 2.97 -1.64
N ASN A 64 -7.54 4.02 -1.84
CA ASN A 64 -7.47 4.74 -3.11
C ASN A 64 -6.01 4.87 -3.54
N ILE A 65 -5.71 4.58 -4.81
CA ILE A 65 -4.35 4.67 -5.32
C ILE A 65 -3.97 6.14 -5.40
N CYS A 66 -2.91 6.52 -4.69
CA CYS A 66 -2.37 7.89 -4.66
C CYS A 66 -3.36 9.00 -4.26
N GLY A 67 -4.52 8.64 -3.72
CA GLY A 67 -5.57 9.56 -3.32
C GLY A 67 -6.08 9.22 -1.93
N TYR A 68 -6.84 10.12 -1.31
CA TYR A 68 -7.56 9.80 -0.10
C TYR A 68 -8.79 8.94 -0.42
N ALA A 69 -9.18 8.06 0.51
CA ALA A 69 -10.40 7.27 0.42
C ALA A 69 -11.47 7.91 1.32
N LYS A 70 -12.41 8.67 0.73
CA LYS A 70 -13.46 9.41 1.47
C LYS A 70 -14.30 8.50 2.37
N LYS A 71 -14.45 7.23 1.98
CA LYS A 71 -15.19 6.23 2.76
C LYS A 71 -14.54 5.94 4.12
N CYS A 72 -13.21 5.98 4.21
CA CYS A 72 -12.47 5.83 5.46
C CYS A 72 -12.75 6.97 6.45
N ASN A 73 -13.11 8.14 5.94
CA ASN A 73 -13.38 9.34 6.74
C ASN A 73 -14.86 9.47 7.11
N SER A 74 -15.76 8.82 6.35
CA SER A 74 -17.21 8.90 6.60
C SER A 74 -17.75 7.73 7.44
N LEU A 75 -16.95 6.69 7.66
CA LEU A 75 -17.32 5.52 8.47
C LEU A 75 -16.63 5.54 9.84
N GLY A 76 -17.27 4.91 10.84
CA GLY A 76 -16.67 4.67 12.16
C GLY A 76 -16.55 5.86 13.10
N GLY A 77 -17.27 6.97 12.86
CA GLY A 77 -17.24 8.14 13.75
C GLY A 77 -15.94 8.95 13.70
N ASN A 78 -15.12 8.76 12.66
CA ASN A 78 -13.95 9.56 12.40
C ASN A 78 -14.37 10.98 11.97
N ASN A 79 -14.66 11.86 12.94
CA ASN A 79 -14.98 13.27 12.70
C ASN A 79 -13.78 14.11 12.21
N PHE A 80 -12.67 13.47 11.86
CA PHE A 80 -11.46 14.14 11.46
C PHE A 80 -11.29 13.98 9.95
N PHE A 81 -10.84 15.06 9.31
CA PHE A 81 -10.27 15.07 7.97
C PHE A 81 -8.99 14.22 7.95
N THR A 82 -9.12 12.93 8.24
CA THR A 82 -8.03 11.99 8.13
C THR A 82 -7.75 11.89 6.64
N ASN A 83 -6.59 12.33 6.21
CA ASN A 83 -6.12 12.09 4.86
C ASN A 83 -5.74 10.59 4.78
N ALA A 84 -6.69 9.69 5.02
CA ALA A 84 -6.48 8.25 5.02
C ALA A 84 -6.55 7.79 3.58
N GLN A 85 -5.47 7.17 3.10
CA GLN A 85 -5.46 6.49 1.80
C GLN A 85 -6.04 5.09 1.91
N SER A 86 -6.07 4.52 3.12
CA SER A 86 -6.65 3.20 3.38
C SER A 86 -7.22 3.05 4.78
N CYS A 87 -8.17 2.13 4.94
CA CYS A 87 -8.77 1.73 6.21
C CYS A 87 -9.31 0.30 6.15
N ALA A 88 -9.42 -0.37 7.29
CA ALA A 88 -10.15 -1.63 7.39
C ALA A 88 -11.59 -1.38 7.77
N PHE A 89 -12.52 -1.62 6.86
CA PHE A 89 -13.94 -1.59 7.13
C PHE A 89 -14.42 -2.92 7.70
N TYR A 90 -14.99 -2.88 8.90
CA TYR A 90 -15.60 -4.01 9.59
C TYR A 90 -17.13 -3.91 9.47
N PRO A 91 -17.78 -4.70 8.60
CA PRO A 91 -19.22 -4.61 8.41
C PRO A 91 -20.03 -4.92 9.67
N GLN A 92 -19.47 -5.69 10.59
CA GLN A 92 -20.17 -6.18 11.78
C GLN A 92 -20.40 -5.08 12.83
N ASP A 93 -19.53 -4.06 12.90
CA ASP A 93 -19.66 -2.93 13.83
C ASP A 93 -19.65 -1.56 13.12
N GLY A 94 -19.52 -1.54 11.80
CA GLY A 94 -19.57 -0.31 10.99
C GLY A 94 -18.34 0.57 11.14
N THR A 95 -17.26 0.07 11.77
CA THR A 95 -16.03 0.83 11.99
C THR A 95 -15.11 0.78 10.77
N ALA A 96 -14.29 1.81 10.60
CA ALA A 96 -13.31 1.92 9.52
C ALA A 96 -11.99 2.54 10.01
N PRO A 97 -11.26 1.91 10.96
CA PRO A 97 -9.98 2.42 11.41
C PRO A 97 -9.00 2.66 10.24
N PRO A 98 -8.37 3.84 10.15
CA PRO A 98 -7.33 4.12 9.15
C PRO A 98 -6.19 3.11 9.25
N MET A 99 -5.62 2.71 8.11
CA MET A 99 -4.45 1.81 8.01
C MET A 99 -3.24 2.50 7.39
N GLY A 100 -3.44 3.60 6.67
CA GLY A 100 -2.33 4.40 6.16
C GLY A 100 -2.78 5.78 5.70
N TYR A 101 -1.87 6.74 5.78
CA TYR A 101 -2.14 8.16 5.55
C TYR A 101 -1.43 8.69 4.32
N THR A 102 -1.98 9.76 3.75
CA THR A 102 -1.54 10.35 2.48
C THR A 102 -0.12 10.92 2.51
N ASP A 103 0.28 11.45 3.66
CA ASP A 103 1.63 11.98 3.93
C ASP A 103 2.65 10.87 4.23
N LYS A 104 2.20 9.62 4.31
CA LYS A 104 2.98 8.45 4.74
C LYS A 104 2.82 7.32 3.73
N SER A 105 3.29 7.61 2.52
CA SER A 105 3.28 6.68 1.39
C SER A 105 4.68 6.44 0.84
N GLU A 106 4.88 5.27 0.25
CA GLU A 106 6.13 4.88 -0.42
C GLU A 106 5.82 4.03 -1.63
N ILE A 107 6.52 4.24 -2.75
CA ILE A 107 6.47 3.37 -3.93
C ILE A 107 7.86 2.77 -4.15
N THR A 108 7.92 1.47 -4.36
CA THR A 108 9.16 0.74 -4.64
C THR A 108 8.99 -0.16 -5.85
N GLN A 109 10.08 -0.42 -6.58
CA GLN A 109 10.05 -1.36 -7.70
C GLN A 109 10.08 -2.80 -7.16
N ILE A 110 9.25 -3.67 -7.73
CA ILE A 110 9.28 -5.12 -7.51
C ILE A 110 9.54 -5.84 -8.85
N SER A 111 9.72 -7.17 -8.81
CA SER A 111 10.21 -7.95 -9.96
C SER A 111 9.43 -7.77 -11.27
N ASN A 112 8.13 -7.50 -11.20
CA ASN A 112 7.27 -7.24 -12.36
C ASN A 112 6.24 -6.14 -12.05
N GLY A 113 6.66 -5.00 -11.49
CA GLY A 113 5.75 -3.89 -11.20
C GLY A 113 6.23 -3.03 -10.04
N VAL A 114 5.29 -2.57 -9.21
CA VAL A 114 5.57 -1.71 -8.05
C VAL A 114 4.84 -2.17 -6.79
N SER A 115 5.42 -1.87 -5.63
CA SER A 115 4.75 -1.98 -4.34
C SER A 115 4.49 -0.57 -3.80
N LEU A 116 3.22 -0.23 -3.63
CA LEU A 116 2.76 1.03 -3.05
C LEU A 116 2.30 0.77 -1.62
N SER A 117 2.96 1.40 -0.65
CA SER A 117 2.68 1.21 0.77
C SER A 117 2.13 2.48 1.40
N TYR A 118 1.15 2.32 2.30
CA TYR A 118 0.62 3.38 3.16
C TYR A 118 0.82 3.00 4.62
N TYR A 119 1.43 3.88 5.39
CA TYR A 119 1.82 3.62 6.78
C TYR A 119 1.42 4.77 7.71
N GLY A 120 1.82 4.65 8.97
CA GLY A 120 1.61 5.67 10.00
C GLY A 120 0.40 5.47 10.90
N SER A 121 -0.40 4.42 10.68
CA SER A 121 -1.43 3.99 11.60
C SER A 121 -0.86 3.00 12.63
N ASN A 122 -1.48 2.95 13.80
CA ASN A 122 -1.20 1.93 14.81
C ASN A 122 -1.91 0.59 14.50
N THR A 123 -2.78 0.55 13.51
CA THR A 123 -3.55 -0.66 13.15
C THR A 123 -2.85 -1.54 12.12
N GLY A 124 -1.78 -1.04 11.49
CA GLY A 124 -0.97 -1.78 10.53
C GLY A 124 -0.45 -0.90 9.40
N VAL A 125 0.07 -1.55 8.37
CA VAL A 125 0.52 -0.97 7.10
C VAL A 125 -0.31 -1.58 5.97
N THR A 126 -0.76 -0.76 5.04
CA THR A 126 -1.34 -1.23 3.78
C THR A 126 -0.24 -1.37 2.74
N GLN A 127 -0.15 -2.51 2.07
CA GLN A 127 0.80 -2.74 0.98
C GLN A 127 0.04 -3.18 -0.28
N LEU A 128 0.27 -2.52 -1.40
CA LEU A 128 -0.42 -2.77 -2.66
C LEU A 128 0.63 -3.17 -3.70
N ASP A 129 0.75 -4.47 -3.95
CA ASP A 129 1.63 -5.00 -4.99
C ASP A 129 0.89 -4.96 -6.33
N ILE A 130 1.25 -4.01 -7.19
CA ILE A 130 0.65 -3.79 -8.50
C ILE A 130 1.60 -4.36 -9.56
N LEU A 131 1.24 -5.50 -10.11
CA LEU A 131 2.00 -6.16 -11.15
C LEU A 131 1.65 -5.59 -12.54
N CYS A 132 2.68 -5.43 -13.37
CA CYS A 132 2.53 -5.05 -14.77
C CYS A 132 1.79 -6.15 -15.53
N ASP A 133 0.64 -5.77 -16.09
CA ASP A 133 -0.09 -6.53 -17.09
C ASP A 133 -0.56 -5.55 -18.18
N PRO A 134 0.10 -5.53 -19.36
CA PRO A 134 -0.24 -4.62 -20.45
C PRO A 134 -1.70 -4.76 -20.95
N SER A 135 -2.37 -5.88 -20.67
CA SER A 135 -3.77 -6.11 -21.04
C SER A 135 -4.78 -5.57 -20.02
N SER A 136 -4.34 -5.30 -18.79
CA SER A 136 -5.19 -4.90 -17.67
C SER A 136 -5.42 -3.38 -17.65
N LYS A 137 -6.42 -2.91 -18.40
CA LYS A 137 -6.82 -1.49 -18.44
C LYS A 137 -7.37 -0.96 -17.12
N SER A 138 -7.86 -1.85 -16.25
CA SER A 138 -8.37 -1.56 -14.91
C SER A 138 -7.43 -2.13 -13.85
N LEU A 139 -7.64 -1.71 -12.60
CA LEU A 139 -7.00 -2.32 -11.43
C LEU A 139 -7.74 -3.62 -11.07
N ASN A 140 -7.07 -4.76 -11.23
CA ASN A 140 -7.66 -6.06 -10.98
C ASN A 140 -7.05 -6.70 -9.74
N ILE A 141 -7.74 -6.57 -8.59
CA ILE A 141 -7.32 -7.17 -7.31
C ILE A 141 -7.63 -8.65 -7.35
N TYR A 142 -6.64 -9.49 -7.06
CA TYR A 142 -6.80 -10.96 -7.11
C TYR A 142 -6.46 -11.67 -5.80
N ASP A 143 -5.71 -11.04 -4.90
CA ASP A 143 -5.37 -11.62 -3.60
C ASP A 143 -5.18 -10.54 -2.54
N CYS A 144 -5.52 -10.86 -1.30
CA CYS A 144 -5.27 -10.01 -0.14
C CYS A 144 -4.94 -10.87 1.08
N ILE A 145 -3.75 -10.67 1.64
CA ILE A 145 -3.21 -11.47 2.74
C ILE A 145 -2.60 -10.59 3.83
N ARG A 146 -2.70 -11.02 5.09
CA ARG A 146 -1.93 -10.39 6.17
C ARG A 146 -0.56 -11.03 6.23
N ILE A 147 0.47 -10.20 6.21
CA ILE A 147 1.85 -10.57 6.49
C ILE A 147 2.23 -9.98 7.84
N ASN A 148 3.06 -10.69 8.59
CA ASN A 148 3.61 -10.28 9.88
C ASN A 148 2.58 -10.20 11.03
N SER A 149 2.91 -10.87 12.14
CA SER A 149 2.07 -10.92 13.33
C SER A 149 2.30 -9.74 14.27
N VAL A 150 3.49 -9.14 14.26
CA VAL A 150 3.90 -8.09 15.22
C VAL A 150 3.44 -6.72 14.76
N VAL A 151 3.80 -6.34 13.54
CA VAL A 151 3.28 -5.15 12.86
C VAL A 151 2.50 -5.64 11.65
N PRO A 152 1.16 -5.69 11.73
CA PRO A 152 0.34 -6.21 10.65
C PRO A 152 0.60 -5.46 9.34
N VAL A 153 0.96 -6.19 8.28
CA VAL A 153 1.00 -5.70 6.92
C VAL A 153 -0.17 -6.32 6.17
N PHE A 154 -1.11 -5.50 5.72
CA PHE A 154 -2.27 -5.92 4.93
C PHE A 154 -1.93 -5.73 3.47
N LYS A 155 -1.52 -6.81 2.84
CA LYS A 155 -1.05 -6.81 1.46
C LYS A 155 -2.18 -7.19 0.53
N CYS A 156 -2.43 -6.39 -0.51
CA CYS A 156 -3.24 -6.80 -1.65
C CYS A 156 -2.40 -6.84 -2.92
N SER A 157 -2.60 -7.86 -3.72
CA SER A 157 -1.92 -8.07 -4.99
C SER A 157 -2.91 -7.89 -6.15
N MET A 158 -2.47 -7.16 -7.16
CA MET A 158 -3.32 -6.70 -8.26
C MET A 158 -2.55 -6.57 -9.57
N TYR A 159 -3.28 -6.51 -10.69
CA TYR A 159 -2.73 -6.27 -12.02
C TYR A 159 -3.18 -4.90 -12.56
N SER A 160 -2.28 -4.23 -13.28
CA SER A 160 -2.61 -3.04 -14.07
C SER A 160 -1.57 -2.76 -15.14
N MET A 161 -2.01 -2.22 -16.28
CA MET A 161 -1.09 -1.70 -17.30
C MET A 161 -0.31 -0.49 -16.81
N TYR A 162 -0.82 0.26 -15.83
CA TYR A 162 -0.15 1.44 -15.28
C TYR A 162 1.04 1.11 -14.37
N ALA A 163 1.21 -0.17 -14.01
CA ALA A 163 2.42 -0.67 -13.35
C ALA A 163 3.50 -1.12 -14.33
N CYS A 164 3.24 -1.04 -15.64
CA CYS A 164 4.24 -1.28 -16.67
C CYS A 164 5.08 -0.02 -16.90
N PRO A 165 6.42 -0.13 -16.97
CA PRO A 165 7.26 0.99 -17.39
C PRO A 165 6.90 1.43 -18.81
N ASN A 166 6.71 2.74 -19.00
CA ASN A 166 6.58 3.38 -20.31
C ASN A 166 7.89 4.06 -20.74
#